data_AF-A0A724X0Z8-F1
#
_entry.id   AF-A0A724X0Z8-F1
#
_cell.length_a   1.000
_cell.length_b   1.000
_cell.length_c   1.000
_cell.angle_alpha   90.00
_cell.angle_beta   90.00
_cell.angle_gamma   90.00
#
_symmetry.space_group_name_H-M   'P 1'
#
loop_
_entity.id
_entity.type
_entity.pdbx_description
1 polymer ?
#
loop_
_entity_poly.entity_id
_entity_poly.type
_entity_poly.pdbx_seq_one_letter_code
_entity_poly.pdbx_strand_id
1 'polypeptide(L)' 'MLLPKRVKYRRVHRGNMRGKAKRGTTVHFGEFGIQAQEASWITSRQIESAR' A
#
# COMPACT_ATOMS: atom_id res chain seq x y z
N MET A 1 10.95 5.09 7.63
CA MET A 1 9.92 4.18 8.22
C MET A 1 8.59 4.90 8.41
N LEU A 2 7.59 4.53 7.60
CA LEU A 2 6.25 5.10 7.66
C LEU A 2 5.40 4.40 8.73
N LEU A 3 4.87 5.14 9.69
CA LEU A 3 3.97 4.66 10.74
C LEU A 3 2.98 5.78 11.14
N PRO A 4 1.69 5.48 11.38
CA PRO A 4 0.75 6.47 11.92
C PRO A 4 1.12 6.89 13.36
N LYS A 5 0.97 8.19 13.66
CA LYS A 5 1.27 8.76 14.99
C LYS A 5 0.37 8.22 16.10
N ARG A 6 -0.91 7.94 15.81
CA ARG A 6 -1.89 7.43 16.78
C ARG A 6 -2.86 6.47 16.09
N VAL A 7 -3.16 5.35 16.74
CA VAL A 7 -4.18 4.39 16.32
C VAL A 7 -5.20 4.17 17.45
N LYS A 8 -6.48 3.97 17.11
CA LYS A 8 -7.53 3.75 18.11
C LYS A 8 -7.38 2.40 18.82
N TYR A 9 -7.02 1.35 18.07
CA TYR A 9 -6.79 0.00 18.57
C TYR A 9 -5.45 -0.53 18.08
N ARG A 10 -4.71 -1.21 18.96
CA ARG A 10 -3.33 -1.66 18.68
C ARG A 10 -3.23 -3.00 17.96
N ARG A 11 -4.25 -3.85 18.08
CA ARG A 11 -4.32 -5.18 17.44
C ARG A 11 -5.50 -5.19 16.48
N VAL A 12 -5.24 -5.58 15.24
CA VAL A 12 -6.24 -5.65 14.16
C VAL A 12 -6.20 -7.03 13.52
N HIS A 13 -7.34 -7.47 12.98
CA HIS A 13 -7.37 -8.64 12.12
C HIS A 13 -6.70 -8.32 10.79
N ARG A 14 -6.03 -9.32 10.19
CA ARG A 14 -5.28 -9.13 8.94
C ARG A 14 -6.19 -8.86 7.73
N GLY A 15 -7.37 -9.49 7.67
CA GLY A 15 -8.26 -9.43 6.51
C GLY A 15 -7.73 -10.19 5.29
N ASN A 16 -8.48 -10.12 4.18
CA ASN A 16 -8.19 -10.83 2.93
C ASN A 16 -8.05 -9.85 1.75
N MET A 17 -7.04 -10.03 0.90
CA MET A 17 -6.82 -9.22 -0.31
C MET A 17 -7.52 -9.82 -1.54
N ARG A 18 -8.86 -9.89 -1.51
CA ARG A 18 -9.63 -10.42 -2.64
C ARG A 18 -10.04 -9.30 -3.60
N GLY A 19 -10.08 -9.62 -4.89
CA GLY A 19 -10.58 -8.73 -5.94
C GLY A 19 -9.53 -7.77 -6.50
N LYS A 20 -10.00 -6.78 -7.27
CA LYS A 20 -9.18 -5.74 -7.92
C LYS A 20 -9.15 -4.46 -7.09
N ALA A 21 -8.16 -3.61 -7.34
CA ALA A 21 -8.09 -2.29 -6.71
C ALA A 21 -9.35 -1.45 -7.06
N LYS A 22 -10.00 -0.89 -6.03
CA LYS A 22 -11.21 -0.07 -6.20
C LYS A 22 -10.89 1.36 -6.71
N ARG A 23 -9.68 1.86 -6.41
CA ARG A 23 -9.21 3.23 -6.72
C ARG A 23 -7.70 3.23 -6.90
N GLY A 24 -7.15 4.34 -7.45
CA GLY A 24 -5.71 4.51 -7.66
C GLY A 24 -5.16 3.69 -8.84
N THR A 25 -5.97 3.48 -9.87
CA THR A 25 -5.65 2.67 -11.05
C THR A 25 -5.09 3.48 -12.22
N THR A 26 -4.90 4.79 -12.04
CA THR A 26 -4.39 5.73 -13.05
C THR A 26 -3.29 6.58 -12.45
N VAL A 27 -2.35 7.05 -13.29
CA VAL A 27 -1.30 7.98 -12.86
C VAL A 27 -1.93 9.36 -12.65
N HIS A 28 -1.87 9.87 -11.41
CA HIS A 28 -2.43 11.18 -11.06
C HIS A 28 -1.41 12.31 -11.16
N PHE A 29 -0.14 12.02 -10.94
CA PHE A 29 0.96 12.98 -10.94
C PHE A 29 2.16 12.37 -11.66
N GLY A 30 2.89 13.19 -12.41
CA GLY A 30 4.03 12.75 -13.24
C GLY A 30 3.60 12.10 -14.55
N GLU A 31 4.59 11.72 -15.35
CA GLU A 31 4.39 11.14 -16.68
C GLU A 31 4.45 9.60 -16.68
N PHE A 32 5.15 9.01 -15.71
CA PHE A 32 5.36 7.56 -15.60
C PHE A 32 4.95 7.05 -14.21
N GLY A 33 4.48 5.80 -14.15
CA GLY A 33 4.09 5.15 -12.90
C GLY A 33 4.38 3.65 -12.92
N ILE A 34 4.39 3.05 -11.74
CA ILE A 34 4.57 1.60 -11.54
C ILE A 34 3.24 1.00 -11.11
N GLN A 35 2.81 -0.07 -11.79
CA GLN A 35 1.56 -0.77 -11.49
C GLN A 35 1.83 -2.22 -11.05
N ALA A 36 1.34 -2.58 -9.87
CA ALA A 36 1.38 -3.96 -9.38
C ALA A 36 0.42 -4.85 -10.20
N GLN A 37 0.90 -6.04 -10.58
CA GLN A 37 0.11 -7.04 -11.29
C GLN A 37 -0.54 -8.07 -10.34
N GLU A 38 -0.02 -8.17 -9.12
CA GLU A 38 -0.45 -9.16 -8.13
C GLU A 38 -0.72 -8.51 -6.78
N ALA A 39 -1.55 -9.17 -5.96
CA ALA A 39 -1.89 -8.72 -4.62
C ALA A 39 -0.84 -9.18 -3.60
N SER A 40 -0.22 -8.24 -2.88
CA SER A 40 0.72 -8.55 -1.81
C SER A 40 0.68 -7.48 -0.70
N TRP A 41 1.10 -7.88 0.51
CA TRP A 41 1.27 -6.96 1.64
C TRP A 41 2.66 -6.33 1.56
N ILE A 42 2.73 -5.00 1.45
CA ILE A 42 3.98 -4.26 1.40
C ILE A 42 4.30 -3.64 2.75
N THR A 43 5.54 -3.80 3.20
CA THR A 43 6.04 -3.28 4.49
C THR A 43 6.70 -1.91 4.32
N SER A 44 6.80 -1.16 5.42
CA SER A 44 7.42 0.17 5.41
C SER A 44 8.90 0.15 5.00
N ARG A 45 9.62 -0.95 5.29
CA ARG A 45 11.04 -1.11 4.90
C ARG A 45 11.22 -1.32 3.41
N GLN A 46 10.30 -2.06 2.76
CA GLN A 46 10.34 -2.28 1.31
C GLN A 46 10.09 -0.98 0.53
N ILE A 47 9.17 -0.14 1.02
CA ILE A 47 8.94 1.18 0.43
C ILE A 47 10.17 2.07 0.60
N GLU A 48 10.79 2.04 1.78
CA GLU A 48 11.99 2.83 2.07
C GLU A 48 13.17 2.44 1.18
N SER A 49 13.38 1.15 0.91
CA SER A 49 14.46 0.69 0.02
C SER A 49 14.23 1.03 -1.46
N ALA A 50 12.98 1.30 -1.85
CA ALA A 50 12.62 1.58 -3.24
C ALA A 50 12.57 3.08 -3.56
N ARG A 51 12.57 3.97 -2.56
CA ARG A 51 12.48 5.42 -2.76
C ARG A 51 13.84 6.10 -2.80
#